data_AF-A0A7S6RWW6-F1
#
_entry.id   AF-A0A7S6RWW6-F1
#
_cell.length_a   1.000
_cell.length_b   1.000
_cell.length_c   1.000
_cell.angle_alpha   90.00
_cell.angle_beta   90.00
_cell.angle_gamma   90.00
#
_symmetry.space_group_name_H-M   'P 1'
#
loop_
_entity.id
_entity.type
_entity.pdbx_description
1 polymer ?
#
loop_
_entity_poly.entity_id
_entity_poly.type
_entity_poly.pdbx_seq_one_letter_code
_entity_poly.pdbx_strand_id
1 'polypeptide(L)'
;MKLCNYISNLRRYASITIFAFLLMIQYIPMANSGENRAYEKERLLLAERIEKVLTTGGACSSLKDCRERKLLFVSPAKKGLAISTYSVNDNNILRQISEEVIKVFYATDKMSIEVEHFLFTKEDELRSFFKQGKPFVTIKLER
;
A
#
# COMPACT_ATOMS: atom_id res chain seq x y z
N MET A 1 62.22 -16.42 29.43
CA MET A 1 61.15 -17.36 29.01
C MET A 1 59.72 -16.87 29.31
N LYS A 2 59.46 -15.54 29.43
CA LYS A 2 58.10 -14.99 29.69
C LYS A 2 57.48 -14.23 28.50
N LEU A 3 58.27 -13.73 27.54
CA LEU A 3 57.75 -12.98 26.38
C LEU A 3 57.07 -13.87 25.30
N CYS A 4 57.55 -15.09 25.06
CA CYS A 4 56.95 -15.98 24.05
C CYS A 4 55.51 -16.42 24.37
N ASN A 5 55.15 -16.55 25.65
CA ASN A 5 53.78 -16.92 26.06
C ASN A 5 52.79 -15.75 25.96
N TYR A 6 53.25 -14.51 25.89
CA TYR A 6 52.37 -13.35 25.76
C TYR A 6 51.92 -13.15 24.31
N ILE A 7 52.84 -13.34 23.36
CA ILE A 7 52.58 -13.18 21.91
C ILE A 7 51.67 -14.30 21.37
N SER A 8 51.85 -15.54 21.85
CA SER A 8 51.00 -16.68 21.44
C SER A 8 49.56 -16.55 21.94
N ASN A 9 49.37 -16.00 23.14
CA ASN A 9 48.06 -15.72 23.70
C ASN A 9 47.35 -14.56 22.97
N LEU A 10 48.05 -13.46 22.66
CA LEU A 10 47.46 -12.35 21.89
C LEU A 10 46.90 -12.80 20.52
N ARG A 11 47.60 -13.71 19.83
CA ARG A 11 47.19 -14.23 18.52
C ARG A 11 45.96 -15.15 18.59
N ARG A 12 45.80 -15.89 19.69
CA ARG A 12 44.60 -16.70 19.98
C ARG A 12 43.39 -15.82 20.31
N TYR A 13 43.56 -14.79 21.14
CA TYR A 13 42.48 -13.86 21.45
C TYR A 13 42.00 -13.08 20.22
N ALA A 14 42.93 -12.63 19.36
CA ALA A 14 42.59 -11.97 18.10
C ALA A 14 41.81 -12.88 17.13
N SER A 15 42.11 -14.18 17.10
CA SER A 15 41.37 -15.13 16.24
C SER A 15 39.97 -15.41 16.75
N ILE A 16 39.79 -15.51 18.08
CA ILE A 16 38.49 -15.77 18.70
C ILE A 16 37.56 -14.57 18.57
N THR A 17 38.08 -13.34 18.69
CA THR A 17 37.28 -12.11 18.54
C THR A 17 36.81 -11.89 17.10
N ILE A 18 37.63 -12.21 16.09
CA ILE A 18 37.23 -12.12 14.68
C ILE A 18 36.12 -13.13 14.35
N PHE A 19 36.22 -14.35 14.87
CA PHE A 19 35.22 -15.40 14.62
C PHE A 19 33.87 -15.07 15.27
N ALA A 20 33.88 -14.52 16.49
CA ALA A 20 32.68 -14.05 17.16
C ALA A 20 32.02 -12.88 16.40
N PHE A 21 32.81 -11.97 15.82
CA PHE A 21 32.31 -10.85 15.03
C PHE A 21 31.66 -11.31 13.72
N LEU A 22 32.25 -12.30 13.03
CA LEU A 22 31.69 -12.89 11.81
C LEU A 22 30.38 -13.65 12.06
N LEU A 23 30.26 -14.35 13.20
CA LEU A 23 29.01 -15.00 13.59
C LEU A 23 27.90 -13.99 13.86
N MET A 24 28.19 -12.83 14.45
CA MET A 24 27.18 -11.80 14.68
C MET A 24 26.65 -11.15 13.38
N ILE A 25 27.45 -11.12 12.30
CA ILE A 25 27.00 -10.58 11.00
C ILE A 25 25.95 -11.50 10.34
N GLN A 26 25.98 -12.81 10.60
CA GLN A 26 24.99 -13.75 10.05
C GLN A 26 23.62 -13.70 10.76
N TYR A 27 23.54 -13.04 11.92
CA TYR A 27 22.31 -12.88 12.69
C TYR A 27 21.71 -11.47 12.59
N ILE A 28 22.16 -10.63 11.66
CA ILE A 28 21.41 -9.41 11.34
C ILE A 28 20.19 -9.86 10.53
N PRO A 29 18.96 -9.91 11.12
CA PRO A 29 17.78 -10.06 10.29
C PRO A 29 17.82 -8.91 9.29
N MET A 30 17.66 -9.20 8.00
CA MET A 30 17.36 -8.16 7.01
C MET A 30 16.03 -7.53 7.42
N ALA A 31 16.10 -6.56 8.32
CA ALA A 31 14.99 -5.75 8.77
C ALA A 31 14.65 -4.82 7.60
N ASN A 32 13.94 -5.38 6.62
CA ASN A 32 13.35 -4.62 5.54
C ASN A 32 12.14 -3.88 6.11
N SER A 33 12.41 -2.87 6.95
CA SER A 33 11.41 -1.99 7.58
C SER A 33 10.88 -0.93 6.61
N GLY A 34 11.12 -1.10 5.31
CA GLY A 34 10.49 -0.27 4.29
C GLY A 34 9.01 -0.65 4.19
N GLU A 35 8.14 0.35 4.24
CA GLU A 35 6.73 0.21 3.84
C GLU A 35 6.69 -0.53 2.49
N ASN A 36 5.88 -1.58 2.39
CA ASN A 36 5.78 -2.37 1.17
C ASN A 36 5.15 -1.51 0.06
N ARG A 37 5.99 -0.77 -0.68
CA ARG A 37 5.63 0.06 -1.84
C ARG A 37 5.41 -0.75 -3.10
N ALA A 38 5.15 -2.06 -2.98
CA ALA A 38 4.69 -2.85 -4.11
C ALA A 38 3.45 -2.16 -4.70
N TYR A 39 3.51 -1.92 -6.02
CA TYR A 39 2.45 -1.29 -6.79
C TYR A 39 2.20 0.21 -6.53
N GLU A 40 3.17 0.93 -5.95
CA GLU A 40 3.01 2.38 -5.70
C GLU A 40 2.79 3.19 -6.99
N LYS A 41 3.44 2.81 -8.08
CA LYS A 41 3.27 3.45 -9.39
C LYS A 41 1.84 3.26 -9.90
N GLU A 42 1.32 2.04 -9.80
CA GLU A 42 -0.03 1.66 -10.19
C GLU A 42 -1.05 2.39 -9.30
N ARG A 43 -0.77 2.51 -7.99
CA ARG A 43 -1.59 3.25 -7.03
C ARG A 43 -1.75 4.72 -7.43
N LEU A 44 -0.64 5.41 -7.69
CA LEU A 44 -0.64 6.82 -8.08
C LEU A 44 -1.33 7.02 -9.43
N LEU A 45 -1.07 6.13 -10.40
CA LEU A 45 -1.71 6.16 -11.71
C LEU A 45 -3.22 5.98 -11.62
N LEU A 46 -3.69 5.04 -10.80
CA LEU A 46 -5.11 4.79 -10.56
C LEU A 46 -5.78 5.97 -9.88
N ALA A 47 -5.14 6.53 -8.85
CA ALA A 47 -5.65 7.71 -8.15
C ALA A 47 -5.86 8.88 -9.12
N GLU A 48 -4.87 9.21 -9.94
CA GLU A 48 -4.96 10.30 -10.92
C GLU A 48 -6.08 10.06 -11.95
N ARG A 49 -6.18 8.85 -12.48
CA ARG A 49 -7.19 8.49 -13.49
C ARG A 49 -8.60 8.55 -12.91
N ILE A 50 -8.82 8.03 -11.71
CA ILE A 50 -10.12 8.05 -11.05
C ILE A 50 -10.50 9.48 -10.65
N GLU A 51 -9.55 10.27 -10.12
CA GLU A 51 -9.80 11.69 -9.83
C GLU A 51 -10.23 12.46 -11.09
N LYS A 52 -9.63 12.15 -12.24
CA LYS A 52 -10.05 12.71 -13.53
C LYS A 52 -11.48 12.28 -13.88
N VAL A 53 -11.81 10.99 -13.76
CA VAL A 53 -13.18 10.48 -13.99
C VAL A 53 -14.21 11.19 -13.09
N LEU A 54 -13.90 11.37 -11.80
CA LEU A 54 -14.77 12.03 -10.83
C LEU A 54 -15.02 13.51 -11.19
N THR A 55 -13.98 14.23 -11.60
CA THR A 55 -14.09 15.64 -11.99
C THR A 55 -14.82 15.80 -13.32
N THR A 56 -14.47 15.01 -14.34
CA THR A 56 -15.12 15.10 -15.67
C THR A 56 -16.56 14.61 -15.65
N GLY A 57 -16.87 13.64 -14.79
CA GLY A 57 -18.22 13.12 -14.59
C GLY A 57 -19.11 14.02 -13.74
N GLY A 58 -18.56 15.09 -13.15
CA GLY A 58 -19.32 16.04 -12.32
C GLY A 58 -19.60 15.58 -10.90
N ALA A 59 -18.94 14.52 -10.40
CA ALA A 59 -19.05 14.11 -8.99
C ALA A 59 -18.47 15.17 -8.04
N CYS A 60 -17.48 15.94 -8.52
CA CYS A 60 -16.90 17.09 -7.85
C CYS A 60 -16.55 18.18 -8.88
N SER A 61 -16.51 19.43 -8.43
CA SER A 61 -16.22 20.60 -9.27
C SER A 61 -14.75 20.76 -9.65
N SER A 62 -13.85 20.20 -8.83
CA SER A 62 -12.40 20.28 -9.00
C SER A 62 -11.70 19.15 -8.24
N LEU A 63 -10.41 18.92 -8.53
CA LEU A 63 -9.60 17.96 -7.77
C LEU A 63 -9.55 18.28 -6.28
N LYS A 64 -9.50 19.58 -5.94
CA LYS A 64 -9.50 20.05 -4.55
C LYS A 64 -10.80 19.64 -3.84
N ASP A 65 -11.95 19.90 -4.47
CA ASP A 65 -13.27 19.53 -3.97
C ASP A 65 -13.41 18.00 -3.76
N CYS A 66 -12.95 17.21 -4.74
CA CYS A 66 -12.91 15.74 -4.63
C CYS A 66 -12.13 15.25 -3.40
N ARG A 67 -10.99 15.88 -3.10
CA ARG A 67 -10.13 15.52 -1.96
C ARG A 67 -10.68 16.02 -0.63
N GLU A 68 -11.24 17.23 -0.59
CA GLU A 68 -11.88 17.79 0.60
C GLU A 68 -13.09 16.96 1.04
N ARG A 69 -13.89 16.50 0.07
CA ARG A 69 -15.02 15.58 0.28
C ARG A 69 -14.60 14.11 0.42
N LYS A 70 -13.31 13.81 0.26
CA LYS A 70 -12.72 12.48 0.40
C LYS A 70 -13.45 11.41 -0.41
N LEU A 71 -13.78 11.74 -1.67
CA LEU A 71 -14.58 10.86 -2.53
C LEU A 71 -13.83 9.60 -2.98
N LEU A 72 -12.50 9.58 -2.87
CA LEU A 72 -11.64 8.49 -3.32
C LEU A 72 -10.53 8.23 -2.29
N PHE A 73 -10.30 6.96 -2.01
CA PHE A 73 -9.09 6.47 -1.36
C PHE A 73 -8.50 5.34 -2.19
N VAL A 74 -7.18 5.39 -2.40
CA VAL A 74 -6.41 4.33 -3.05
C VAL A 74 -5.23 3.99 -2.12
N SER A 75 -5.30 2.83 -1.48
CA SER A 75 -4.35 2.37 -0.48
C SER A 75 -3.67 1.06 -0.88
N PRO A 76 -2.44 0.81 -0.41
CA PRO A 76 -1.81 -0.50 -0.57
C PRO A 76 -2.60 -1.59 0.17
N ALA A 77 -2.66 -2.77 -0.43
CA ALA A 77 -3.24 -3.98 0.13
C ALA A 77 -2.20 -5.12 0.12
N LYS A 78 -2.46 -6.20 0.86
CA LYS A 78 -1.49 -7.30 1.08
C LYS A 78 -0.87 -7.86 -0.21
N LYS A 79 -1.64 -7.92 -1.31
CA LYS A 79 -1.21 -8.44 -2.62
C LYS A 79 -1.50 -7.46 -3.77
N GLY A 80 -1.73 -6.18 -3.49
CA GLY A 80 -2.05 -5.21 -4.52
C GLY A 80 -2.65 -3.92 -3.97
N LEU A 81 -3.81 -3.51 -4.48
CA LEU A 81 -4.43 -2.22 -4.18
C LEU A 81 -5.86 -2.37 -3.65
N ALA A 82 -6.24 -1.49 -2.72
CA ALA A 82 -7.61 -1.31 -2.28
C ALA A 82 -8.08 0.09 -2.68
N ILE A 83 -9.27 0.16 -3.26
CA ILE A 83 -9.90 1.38 -3.77
C ILE A 83 -11.24 1.53 -3.08
N SER A 84 -11.48 2.67 -2.47
CA SER A 84 -12.76 2.98 -1.84
C SER A 84 -13.28 4.30 -2.39
N THR A 85 -14.53 4.32 -2.85
CA THR A 85 -15.21 5.55 -3.26
C THR A 85 -16.38 5.86 -2.34
N TYR A 86 -16.59 7.13 -2.02
CA TYR A 86 -17.62 7.59 -1.08
C TYR A 86 -18.56 8.57 -1.74
N SER A 87 -19.87 8.40 -1.51
CA SER A 87 -20.92 9.30 -1.99
C SER A 87 -20.92 9.52 -3.52
N VAL A 88 -20.47 8.52 -4.28
CA VAL A 88 -20.50 8.50 -5.75
C VAL A 88 -21.67 7.61 -6.19
N ASN A 89 -22.77 8.23 -6.58
CA ASN A 89 -24.03 7.53 -6.89
C ASN A 89 -24.33 7.45 -8.39
N ASP A 90 -23.52 8.08 -9.23
CA ASP A 90 -23.69 8.06 -10.67
C ASP A 90 -23.11 6.76 -11.27
N ASN A 91 -23.99 5.92 -11.81
CA ASN A 91 -23.61 4.63 -12.41
C ASN A 91 -22.64 4.76 -13.59
N ASN A 92 -22.70 5.84 -14.36
CA ASN A 92 -21.77 6.07 -15.47
C ASN A 92 -20.37 6.38 -14.95
N ILE A 93 -20.26 7.16 -13.87
CA ILE A 93 -18.99 7.42 -13.18
C ILE A 93 -18.43 6.12 -12.61
N LEU A 94 -19.24 5.35 -11.88
CA LEU A 94 -18.80 4.07 -11.29
C LEU A 94 -18.33 3.07 -12.37
N ARG A 95 -19.02 3.03 -13.51
CA ARG A 95 -18.60 2.24 -14.67
C ARG A 95 -17.23 2.67 -15.20
N GLN A 96 -17.02 3.97 -15.40
CA GLN A 96 -15.74 4.51 -15.87
C GLN A 96 -14.60 4.25 -14.88
N ILE A 97 -14.87 4.33 -13.57
CA ILE A 97 -13.92 3.94 -12.52
C ILE A 97 -13.53 2.47 -12.68
N SER A 98 -14.53 1.59 -12.86
CA SER A 98 -14.30 0.16 -13.07
C SER A 98 -13.48 -0.10 -14.34
N GLU A 99 -13.72 0.63 -15.43
CA GLU A 99 -12.94 0.53 -16.67
C GLU A 99 -11.46 0.89 -16.45
N GLU A 100 -11.16 1.96 -15.69
CA GLU A 100 -9.77 2.32 -15.36
C GLU A 100 -9.10 1.30 -14.43
N VAL A 101 -9.84 0.75 -13.47
CA VAL A 101 -9.36 -0.34 -12.60
C VAL A 101 -8.99 -1.58 -13.41
N ILE A 102 -9.87 -2.00 -14.32
CA ILE A 102 -9.63 -3.16 -15.19
C ILE A 102 -8.39 -2.92 -16.07
N LYS A 103 -8.24 -1.73 -16.67
CA LYS A 103 -7.06 -1.42 -17.49
C LYS A 103 -5.75 -1.61 -16.72
N VAL A 104 -5.68 -1.13 -15.47
CA VAL A 104 -4.46 -1.27 -14.66
C VAL A 104 -4.27 -2.71 -14.20
N PHE A 105 -5.34 -3.40 -13.78
CA PHE A 105 -5.27 -4.82 -13.39
C PHE A 105 -4.73 -5.71 -14.52
N TYR A 106 -5.19 -5.52 -15.76
CA TYR A 106 -4.71 -6.32 -16.89
C TYR A 106 -3.31 -5.92 -17.36
N ALA A 107 -2.83 -4.72 -17.04
CA ALA A 107 -1.46 -4.28 -17.35
C ALA A 107 -0.41 -4.81 -16.34
N THR A 108 -0.84 -5.46 -15.25
CA THR A 108 0.05 -5.92 -14.18
C THR A 108 -0.19 -7.41 -13.88
N ASP A 109 0.87 -8.22 -13.92
CA ASP A 109 0.72 -9.69 -13.93
C ASP A 109 0.42 -10.35 -12.57
N LYS A 110 0.58 -9.66 -11.43
CA LYS A 110 0.54 -10.30 -10.10
C LYS A 110 -0.17 -9.48 -9.01
N MET A 111 -1.02 -8.54 -9.41
CA MET A 111 -1.65 -7.58 -8.49
C MET A 111 -3.11 -7.94 -8.25
N SER A 112 -3.56 -7.95 -7.00
CA SER A 112 -4.99 -7.96 -6.67
C SER A 112 -5.54 -6.53 -6.58
N ILE A 113 -6.77 -6.28 -7.06
CA ILE A 113 -7.45 -5.01 -6.80
C ILE A 113 -8.81 -5.29 -6.16
N GLU A 114 -9.05 -4.66 -5.02
CA GLU A 114 -10.36 -4.62 -4.36
C GLU A 114 -10.95 -3.22 -4.52
N VAL A 115 -12.19 -3.13 -4.98
CA VAL A 115 -12.92 -1.87 -5.13
C VAL A 115 -14.17 -1.93 -4.29
N GLU A 116 -14.37 -0.93 -3.46
CA GLU A 116 -15.55 -0.76 -2.62
C GLU A 116 -16.21 0.58 -2.91
N HIS A 117 -17.52 0.53 -3.15
CA HIS A 117 -18.31 1.73 -3.33
C HIS A 117 -19.25 1.90 -2.13
N PHE A 118 -19.26 3.10 -1.55
CA PHE A 118 -20.07 3.49 -0.40
C PHE A 118 -21.02 4.63 -0.77
N LEU A 119 -22.29 4.53 -0.37
CA LEU A 119 -23.29 5.58 -0.63
C LEU A 119 -23.21 6.75 0.36
N PHE A 120 -22.48 6.58 1.46
CA PHE A 120 -22.31 7.57 2.53
C PHE A 120 -20.96 8.27 2.42
N THR A 121 -20.74 9.30 3.25
CA THR A 121 -19.48 10.08 3.26
C THR A 121 -18.41 9.40 4.11
N LYS A 122 -17.13 9.71 3.88
CA LYS A 122 -16.06 9.17 4.74
C LYS A 122 -16.22 9.64 6.19
N GLU A 123 -16.70 10.87 6.40
CA GLU A 123 -16.99 11.43 7.71
C GLU A 123 -18.03 10.60 8.46
N ASP A 124 -19.07 10.11 7.78
CA ASP A 124 -20.10 9.26 8.37
C ASP A 124 -19.53 7.92 8.84
N GLU A 125 -18.61 7.33 8.06
CA GLU A 125 -17.90 6.11 8.44
C GLU A 125 -17.12 6.29 9.75
N LEU A 126 -16.38 7.38 9.87
CA LEU A 126 -15.53 7.67 11.02
C LEU A 126 -16.33 7.99 12.29
N ARG A 127 -17.54 8.56 12.13
CA ARG A 127 -18.41 8.93 13.25
C ARG A 127 -19.12 7.74 13.89
N SER A 128 -19.26 6.62 13.18
CA SER A 128 -19.98 5.46 13.70
C SER A 128 -19.17 4.18 13.63
N PHE A 129 -18.38 3.92 14.67
CA PHE A 129 -17.69 2.63 14.85
C PHE A 129 -18.66 1.43 14.88
N PHE A 130 -19.94 1.64 15.22
CA PHE A 130 -20.95 0.59 15.35
C PHE A 130 -21.97 0.53 14.19
N LYS A 131 -22.03 1.55 13.32
CA LYS A 131 -22.86 1.56 12.10
C LYS A 131 -21.98 1.76 10.86
N GLN A 132 -20.93 0.95 10.74
CA GLN A 132 -20.17 0.88 9.49
C GLN A 132 -21.14 0.43 8.40
N GLY A 133 -21.56 1.37 7.55
CA GLY A 133 -22.34 1.03 6.38
C GLY A 133 -21.50 0.09 5.52
N LYS A 134 -22.07 -1.05 5.13
CA LYS A 134 -21.39 -1.95 4.20
C LYS A 134 -21.25 -1.25 2.84
N PRO A 135 -20.20 -1.57 2.07
CA PRO A 135 -20.16 -1.14 0.68
C PRO A 135 -21.41 -1.66 -0.03
N PHE A 136 -22.01 -0.83 -0.88
CA PHE A 136 -23.17 -1.25 -1.67
C PHE A 136 -22.73 -2.13 -2.85
N VAL A 137 -21.49 -1.95 -3.31
CA VAL A 137 -20.84 -2.78 -4.32
C VAL A 137 -19.40 -3.05 -3.89
N THR A 138 -18.99 -4.31 -3.98
CA THR A 138 -17.60 -4.74 -3.81
C THR A 138 -17.18 -5.53 -5.05
N ILE A 139 -16.07 -5.15 -5.66
CA ILE A 139 -15.47 -5.83 -6.81
C ILE A 139 -14.09 -6.32 -6.39
N LYS A 140 -13.82 -7.61 -6.61
CA LYS A 140 -12.52 -8.23 -6.33
C LYS A 140 -11.93 -8.80 -7.60
N LEU A 141 -10.72 -8.35 -7.93
CA LEU A 141 -9.93 -8.82 -9.06
C LEU A 141 -8.66 -9.46 -8.49
N GLU A 142 -8.46 -10.74 -8.78
CA GLU A 142 -7.34 -11.54 -8.27
C GLU A 142 -6.71 -12.38 -9.39
N ARG A 143 -5.38 -12.57 -9.32
CA ARG A 143 -4.58 -13.44 -10.20
C ARG A 143 -3.48 -14.13 -9.40
#